data_AF-A0A954NYP6-F1
#
_entry.id   AF-A0A954NYP6-F1
#
_cell.length_a   1.000
_cell.length_b   1.000
_cell.length_c   1.000
_cell.angle_alpha   90.00
_cell.angle_beta   90.00
_cell.angle_gamma   90.00
#
_symmetry.space_group_name_H-M   'P 1'
#
loop_
_entity.id
_entity.type
_entity.pdbx_description
1 polymer ?
#
loop_
_entity_poly.entity_id
_entity_poly.type
_entity_poly.pdbx_seq_one_letter_code
_entity_poly.pdbx_strand_id
1 'polypeptide(L)'
;MFATRGQVPFRTESMVTEAQAEKWILDCDGSCRDVTFTPTSKDAVVAFLKSLLPEYVVSSALDNNGIDRSPQLQSDDPLQGIDGYIHIVLADGDGMIPHLQLFIDEDRELRQHCLEATFFPNDVDAQQFSLKGFRSLIEAWNAVLKSDDYFVRYENASWDLYDPAGLGVIYSRNQPPVE
;
A
#
# COMPACT_ATOMS: atom_id res chain seq x y z
N MET A 1 3.73 -27.33 6.03
CA MET A 1 3.02 -28.40 5.27
C MET A 1 2.80 -27.83 3.88
N PHE A 2 3.46 -28.40 2.86
CA PHE A 2 3.54 -27.81 1.52
C PHE A 2 2.22 -28.01 0.77
N ALA A 3 1.54 -26.92 0.42
CA ALA A 3 0.48 -26.93 -0.56
C ALA A 3 1.10 -26.79 -1.96
N THR A 4 0.83 -27.77 -2.80
CA THR A 4 1.26 -27.88 -4.20
C THR A 4 0.75 -26.71 -5.04
N ARG A 5 1.70 -26.03 -5.70
CA ARG A 5 1.48 -24.97 -6.69
C ARG A 5 0.62 -25.49 -7.85
N GLY A 6 -0.61 -25.01 -7.95
CA GLY A 6 -1.29 -24.95 -9.24
C GLY A 6 -0.57 -23.91 -10.10
N GLN A 7 0.03 -24.35 -11.21
CA GLN A 7 0.58 -23.43 -12.22
C GLN A 7 -0.56 -22.61 -12.82
N VAL A 8 -0.71 -21.36 -12.38
CA VAL A 8 -1.45 -20.35 -13.13
C VAL A 8 -0.58 -20.00 -14.34
N PRO A 9 -1.13 -20.01 -15.57
CA PRO A 9 -0.33 -19.80 -16.78
C PRO A 9 0.33 -18.43 -16.78
N PHE A 10 1.62 -18.39 -17.14
CA PHE A 10 2.39 -17.19 -17.45
C PHE A 10 1.59 -16.27 -18.39
N ARG A 11 1.29 -15.04 -17.95
CA ARG A 11 0.81 -13.97 -18.84
C ARG A 11 2.03 -13.22 -19.36
N THR A 12 2.36 -13.44 -20.63
CA THR A 12 3.34 -12.64 -21.37
C THR A 12 2.85 -11.20 -21.54
N GLU A 13 3.64 -10.24 -21.03
CA GLU A 13 3.82 -8.84 -21.47
C GLU A 13 2.71 -8.22 -22.33
N SER A 14 1.48 -8.10 -21.81
CA SER A 14 0.53 -7.12 -22.33
C SER A 14 0.57 -5.90 -21.43
N MET A 15 0.97 -4.73 -21.97
CA MET A 15 0.82 -3.47 -21.26
C MET A 15 -0.62 -3.31 -20.79
N VAL A 16 -0.81 -2.97 -19.52
CA VAL A 16 -2.13 -2.81 -18.92
C VAL A 16 -2.73 -1.51 -19.43
N THR A 17 -3.93 -1.56 -19.98
CA THR A 17 -4.61 -0.33 -20.43
C THR A 17 -5.21 0.41 -19.24
N GLU A 18 -5.46 1.71 -19.38
CA GLU A 18 -6.14 2.50 -18.35
C GLU A 18 -7.48 1.88 -17.94
N ALA A 19 -8.29 1.45 -18.92
CA ALA A 19 -9.57 0.79 -18.66
C ALA A 19 -9.42 -0.54 -17.88
N GLN A 20 -8.34 -1.29 -18.13
CA GLN A 20 -8.05 -2.51 -17.37
C GLN A 20 -7.61 -2.20 -15.94
N ALA A 21 -6.71 -1.22 -15.77
CA ALA A 21 -6.24 -0.81 -14.44
C ALA A 21 -7.38 -0.30 -13.58
N GLU A 22 -8.24 0.58 -14.13
CA GLU A 22 -9.43 1.07 -13.44
C GLU A 22 -10.36 -0.07 -13.03
N LYS A 23 -10.67 -0.98 -13.98
CA LYS A 23 -11.48 -2.16 -13.68
C LYS A 23 -10.89 -2.96 -12.52
N TRP A 24 -9.58 -3.23 -12.54
CA TRP A 24 -8.93 -4.06 -11.54
C TRP A 24 -8.83 -3.39 -10.17
N ILE A 25 -8.59 -2.08 -10.12
CA ILE A 25 -8.59 -1.30 -8.86
C ILE A 25 -9.97 -1.35 -8.20
N LEU A 26 -11.05 -1.24 -8.99
CA LEU A 26 -12.43 -1.19 -8.52
C LEU A 26 -13.11 -2.57 -8.46
N ASP A 27 -12.39 -3.66 -8.72
CA ASP A 27 -12.98 -5.00 -8.81
C ASP A 27 -13.32 -5.56 -7.42
N CYS A 28 -14.60 -5.56 -7.06
CA CYS A 28 -15.10 -6.04 -5.77
C CYS A 28 -15.17 -7.58 -5.70
N ASP A 29 -14.04 -8.24 -5.90
CA ASP A 29 -13.90 -9.70 -5.92
C ASP A 29 -13.75 -10.35 -4.52
N GLY A 30 -13.81 -9.52 -3.47
CA GLY A 30 -13.64 -9.93 -2.07
C GLY A 30 -12.20 -9.81 -1.55
N SER A 31 -11.24 -9.38 -2.38
CA SER A 31 -9.88 -9.07 -1.96
C SER A 31 -9.63 -7.57 -1.80
N CYS A 32 -8.57 -7.18 -1.09
CA CYS A 32 -8.12 -5.80 -1.02
C CYS A 32 -7.23 -5.42 -2.22
N ARG A 33 -6.90 -4.14 -2.28
CA ARG A 33 -5.81 -3.61 -3.10
C ARG A 33 -4.73 -3.02 -2.21
N ASP A 34 -3.50 -3.27 -2.59
CA ASP A 34 -2.33 -2.74 -1.92
C ASP A 34 -1.63 -1.74 -2.81
N VAL A 35 -1.16 -0.66 -2.20
CA VAL A 35 -0.13 0.21 -2.75
C VAL A 35 1.14 0.06 -1.92
N THR A 36 2.14 -0.61 -2.48
CA THR A 36 3.40 -0.89 -1.80
C THR A 36 4.47 0.08 -2.28
N PHE A 37 5.08 0.83 -1.37
CA PHE A 37 6.18 1.78 -1.61
C PHE A 37 7.48 1.21 -1.06
N THR A 38 8.44 0.93 -1.93
CA THR A 38 9.67 0.24 -1.52
C THR A 38 10.87 0.43 -2.47
N PRO A 39 12.10 0.39 -1.93
CA PRO A 39 12.42 0.73 -0.54
C PRO A 39 12.14 2.21 -0.25
N THR A 40 11.93 2.55 1.01
CA THR A 40 11.89 3.94 1.53
C THR A 40 12.75 4.07 2.80
N SER A 41 12.95 5.31 3.27
CA SER A 41 13.68 5.61 4.50
C SER A 41 12.72 5.82 5.67
N LYS A 42 13.20 5.52 6.89
CA LYS A 42 12.45 5.79 8.14
C LYS A 42 11.94 7.23 8.20
N ASP A 43 12.80 8.22 7.92
CA ASP A 43 12.44 9.64 7.99
C ASP A 43 11.31 10.00 7.00
N ALA A 44 11.32 9.39 5.81
CA ALA A 44 10.28 9.60 4.82
C ALA A 44 8.95 8.96 5.23
N VAL A 45 8.97 7.78 5.86
CA VAL A 45 7.77 7.16 6.45
C VAL A 45 7.22 8.02 7.58
N VAL A 46 8.08 8.54 8.48
CA VAL A 46 7.66 9.45 9.55
C VAL A 46 7.04 10.73 8.98
N ALA A 47 7.64 11.31 7.94
CA ALA A 47 7.08 12.48 7.27
C ALA A 47 5.71 12.17 6.63
N PHE A 48 5.57 11.01 6.00
CA PHE A 48 4.33 10.56 5.39
C PHE A 48 3.22 10.36 6.43
N LEU A 49 3.51 9.69 7.55
CA LEU A 49 2.57 9.54 8.66
C LEU A 49 2.13 10.92 9.19
N LYS A 50 3.05 11.85 9.39
CA LYS A 50 2.71 13.21 9.85
C LYS A 50 1.84 13.99 8.87
N SER A 51 1.97 13.76 7.56
CA SER A 51 1.08 14.37 6.57
C SER A 51 -0.26 13.68 6.44
N LEU A 52 -0.30 12.35 6.56
CA LEU A 52 -1.50 11.55 6.29
C LEU A 52 -2.43 11.48 7.50
N LEU A 53 -1.90 11.24 8.71
CA LEU A 53 -2.71 11.00 9.90
C LEU A 53 -3.71 12.11 10.24
N PRO A 54 -3.43 13.41 10.01
CA PRO A 54 -4.42 14.48 10.23
C PRO A 54 -5.68 14.38 9.35
N GLU A 55 -5.63 13.61 8.26
CA GLU A 55 -6.76 13.42 7.33
C GLU A 55 -7.68 12.26 7.71
N TYR A 56 -7.34 11.47 8.74
CA TYR A 56 -8.07 10.26 9.13
C TYR A 56 -8.28 10.16 10.64
N VAL A 57 -9.29 9.37 11.02
CA VAL A 57 -9.44 8.86 12.37
C VAL A 57 -8.60 7.59 12.53
N VAL A 58 -7.64 7.60 13.46
CA VAL A 58 -6.89 6.40 13.82
C VAL A 58 -7.76 5.49 14.67
N SER A 59 -8.16 4.35 14.12
CA SER A 59 -8.99 3.34 14.80
C SER A 59 -8.15 2.41 15.67
N SER A 60 -6.96 2.01 15.18
CA SER A 60 -5.98 1.24 15.94
C SER A 60 -4.58 1.38 15.34
N ALA A 61 -3.56 1.11 16.16
CA ALA A 61 -2.19 0.93 15.70
C ALA A 61 -1.50 -0.12 16.57
N LEU A 62 -1.07 -1.24 15.98
CA LEU A 62 -0.50 -2.38 16.69
C LEU A 62 0.86 -2.75 16.10
N ASP A 63 1.82 -3.07 16.94
CA ASP A 63 3.08 -3.67 16.47
C ASP A 63 2.95 -5.19 16.27
N ASN A 64 4.03 -5.83 15.79
CA ASN A 64 4.13 -7.27 15.59
C ASN A 64 3.84 -8.13 16.85
N ASN A 65 3.89 -7.55 18.05
CA ASN A 65 3.53 -8.24 19.30
C ASN A 65 2.09 -7.97 19.75
N GLY A 66 1.31 -7.24 18.95
CA GLY A 66 -0.04 -6.80 19.30
C GLY A 66 -0.07 -5.70 20.36
N ILE A 67 1.03 -4.98 20.59
CA ILE A 67 1.09 -3.86 21.53
C ILE A 67 0.51 -2.62 20.85
N ASP A 68 -0.40 -1.93 21.53
CA ASP A 68 -0.96 -0.67 21.07
C ASP A 68 0.09 0.44 21.00
N ARG A 69 0.24 1.02 19.81
CA ARG A 69 1.15 2.10 19.45
C ARG A 69 0.43 3.40 19.09
N SER A 70 -0.89 3.45 19.23
CA SER A 70 -1.69 4.64 18.89
C SER A 70 -1.21 5.91 19.61
N PRO A 71 -0.83 5.88 20.91
CA PRO A 71 -0.30 7.06 21.60
C PRO A 71 1.02 7.60 21.01
N GLN A 72 1.84 6.74 20.38
CA GLN A 72 3.14 7.09 19.85
C GLN A 72 3.06 7.71 18.45
N LEU A 73 1.96 7.53 17.72
CA LEU A 73 1.80 8.04 16.37
C LEU A 73 1.90 9.57 16.26
N GLN A 74 1.62 10.29 17.35
CA GLN A 74 1.72 11.76 17.43
C GLN A 74 3.08 12.25 17.95
N SER A 75 4.01 11.35 18.24
CA SER A 75 5.35 11.71 18.71
C SER A 75 6.26 12.16 17.56
N ASP A 76 7.44 12.68 17.91
CA ASP A 76 8.42 13.09 16.91
C ASP A 76 8.98 11.92 16.11
N ASP A 77 9.02 10.71 16.71
CA ASP A 77 9.49 9.46 16.10
C ASP A 77 8.47 8.32 16.38
N PRO A 78 7.38 8.22 15.59
CA PRO A 78 6.31 7.24 15.80
C PRO A 78 6.76 5.79 15.63
N LEU A 79 7.93 5.56 15.03
CA LEU A 79 8.49 4.24 14.78
C LEU A 79 9.56 3.86 15.82
N GLN A 80 9.76 4.67 16.87
CA GLN A 80 10.76 4.39 17.89
C GLN A 80 10.45 3.11 18.67
N GLY A 81 11.42 2.19 18.71
CA GLY A 81 11.34 0.97 19.52
C GLY A 81 10.34 -0.06 18.99
N ILE A 82 9.96 0.05 17.72
CA ILE A 82 9.22 -0.98 17.00
C ILE A 82 10.21 -2.04 16.53
N ASP A 83 9.90 -3.30 16.81
CA ASP A 83 10.66 -4.47 16.39
C ASP A 83 9.76 -5.27 15.43
N GLY A 84 10.08 -5.22 14.13
CA GLY A 84 9.27 -5.81 13.06
C GLY A 84 8.31 -4.77 12.47
N TYR A 85 7.08 -5.19 12.16
CA TYR A 85 6.11 -4.31 11.53
C TYR A 85 5.21 -3.56 12.53
N ILE A 86 4.61 -2.48 12.05
CA ILE A 86 3.44 -1.81 12.63
C ILE A 86 2.28 -1.83 11.64
N HIS A 87 1.09 -2.13 12.14
CA HIS A 87 -0.18 -2.10 11.43
C HIS A 87 -1.04 -0.97 11.98
N ILE A 88 -1.49 -0.06 11.14
CA ILE A 88 -2.33 1.09 11.50
C ILE A 88 -3.62 1.03 10.71
N VAL A 89 -4.77 1.13 11.39
CA VAL A 89 -6.09 1.19 10.77
C VAL A 89 -6.61 2.62 10.83
N LEU A 90 -6.87 3.19 9.65
CA LEU A 90 -7.36 4.54 9.44
C LEU A 90 -8.78 4.48 8.87
N ALA A 91 -9.67 5.32 9.40
CA ALA A 91 -11.07 5.38 9.01
C ALA A 91 -11.55 6.84 8.86
N ASP A 92 -12.76 7.00 8.31
CA ASP A 92 -13.46 8.28 8.19
C ASP A 92 -12.65 9.39 7.50
N GLY A 93 -11.83 9.04 6.50
CA GLY A 93 -11.15 10.02 5.66
C GLY A 93 -12.09 10.67 4.63
N ASP A 94 -11.94 11.98 4.40
CA ASP A 94 -12.77 12.73 3.44
C ASP A 94 -12.35 12.54 1.96
N GLY A 95 -11.23 11.84 1.71
CA GLY A 95 -10.64 11.66 0.39
C GLY A 95 -11.21 10.52 -0.44
N MET A 96 -10.52 10.20 -1.54
CA MET A 96 -10.89 9.12 -2.47
C MET A 96 -10.97 7.73 -1.82
N ILE A 97 -10.23 7.51 -0.73
CA ILE A 97 -10.13 6.24 -0.01
C ILE A 97 -10.35 6.53 1.49
N PRO A 98 -11.59 6.53 2.00
CA PRO A 98 -11.91 6.88 3.39
C PRO A 98 -11.40 5.88 4.43
N HIS A 99 -11.21 4.62 4.04
CA HIS A 99 -10.68 3.56 4.91
C HIS A 99 -9.37 3.01 4.35
N LEU A 100 -8.33 3.07 5.16
CA LEU A 100 -7.00 2.64 4.78
C LEU A 100 -6.37 1.82 5.91
N GLN A 101 -5.63 0.78 5.55
CA GLN A 101 -4.74 0.08 6.47
C GLN A 101 -3.30 0.31 6.03
N LEU A 102 -2.44 0.68 6.97
CA LEU A 102 -1.01 0.84 6.72
C LEU A 102 -0.25 -0.30 7.37
N PHE A 103 0.59 -0.96 6.60
CA PHE A 103 1.60 -1.90 7.10
C PHE A 103 2.98 -1.31 6.83
N ILE A 104 3.74 -1.09 7.89
CA ILE A 104 5.10 -0.53 7.79
C ILE A 104 6.05 -1.58 8.36
N ASP A 105 6.97 -2.05 7.53
CA ASP A 105 7.98 -3.03 7.93
C ASP A 105 9.39 -2.47 7.68
N GLU A 106 10.37 -2.98 8.43
CA GLU A 106 11.78 -2.64 8.29
C GLU A 106 12.57 -3.87 7.83
N ASP A 107 13.21 -3.76 6.66
CA ASP A 107 14.33 -4.62 6.32
C ASP A 107 15.54 -4.23 7.17
N ARG A 108 15.81 -5.03 8.20
CA ARG A 108 16.89 -4.77 9.17
C ARG A 108 18.29 -4.89 8.58
N GLU A 109 18.47 -5.71 7.55
CA GLU A 109 19.77 -5.91 6.93
C GLU A 109 20.14 -4.67 6.11
N LEU A 110 19.18 -4.16 5.36
CA LEU A 110 19.35 -2.99 4.49
C LEU A 110 19.06 -1.65 5.20
N ARG A 111 18.44 -1.70 6.39
CA ARG A 111 17.91 -0.53 7.12
C ARG A 111 16.97 0.32 6.26
N GLN A 112 16.16 -0.36 5.46
CA GLN A 112 15.18 0.22 4.57
C GLN A 112 13.79 -0.14 5.07
N HIS A 113 12.83 0.73 4.81
CA HIS A 113 11.45 0.50 5.17
C HIS A 113 10.64 0.18 3.93
N CYS A 114 9.57 -0.57 4.14
CA CYS A 114 8.49 -0.67 3.18
C CYS A 114 7.21 -0.17 3.83
N LEU A 115 6.42 0.59 3.06
CA LEU A 115 5.07 0.97 3.46
C LEU A 115 4.08 0.37 2.47
N GLU A 116 3.11 -0.36 2.97
CA GLU A 116 1.96 -0.84 2.22
C GLU A 116 0.71 -0.13 2.70
N ALA A 117 -0.06 0.42 1.77
CA ALA A 117 -1.34 1.05 1.99
C ALA A 117 -2.44 0.21 1.35
N THR A 118 -3.24 -0.45 2.18
CA THR A 118 -4.27 -1.41 1.77
C THR A 118 -5.66 -0.81 1.90
N PHE A 119 -6.50 -1.02 0.90
CA PHE A 119 -7.91 -0.60 0.90
C PHE A 119 -8.81 -1.63 0.21
N PHE A 120 -10.09 -1.68 0.58
CA PHE A 120 -11.05 -2.46 -0.20
C PHE A 120 -11.55 -1.64 -1.39
N PRO A 121 -11.78 -2.25 -2.56
CA PRO A 121 -12.42 -1.58 -3.69
C PRO A 121 -13.76 -0.92 -3.34
N ASN A 122 -14.52 -1.50 -2.40
CA ASN A 122 -15.78 -0.94 -1.91
C ASN A 122 -15.63 0.36 -1.09
N ASP A 123 -14.44 0.63 -0.56
CA ASP A 123 -14.15 1.87 0.17
C ASP A 123 -13.80 3.01 -0.79
N VAL A 124 -13.58 2.77 -2.08
CA VAL A 124 -13.26 3.85 -3.02
C VAL A 124 -14.50 4.70 -3.28
N ASP A 125 -14.40 6.01 -3.03
CA ASP A 125 -15.49 6.95 -3.35
C ASP A 125 -15.63 7.09 -4.88
N ALA A 126 -16.67 6.47 -5.42
CA ALA A 126 -16.96 6.48 -6.85
C ALA A 126 -17.24 7.88 -7.43
N GLN A 127 -17.60 8.88 -6.61
CA GLN A 127 -17.78 10.26 -7.08
C GLN A 127 -16.45 11.00 -7.22
N GLN A 128 -15.46 10.63 -6.40
CA GLN A 128 -14.13 11.23 -6.43
C GLN A 128 -13.17 10.46 -7.34
N PHE A 129 -13.42 9.17 -7.57
CA PHE A 129 -12.53 8.32 -8.31
C PHE A 129 -12.42 8.70 -9.79
N SER A 130 -11.18 8.81 -10.23
CA SER A 130 -10.78 8.66 -11.62
C SER A 130 -9.39 8.01 -11.61
N LEU A 131 -9.05 7.21 -12.61
CA LEU A 131 -7.72 6.59 -12.64
C LEU A 131 -6.60 7.64 -12.57
N LYS A 132 -6.76 8.77 -13.27
CA LYS A 132 -5.82 9.90 -13.21
C LYS A 132 -5.72 10.50 -11.80
N GLY A 133 -6.85 10.71 -11.13
CA GLY A 133 -6.90 11.22 -9.76
C GLY A 133 -6.23 10.26 -8.77
N PHE A 134 -6.54 8.96 -8.88
CA PHE A 134 -5.94 7.91 -8.07
C PHE A 134 -4.42 7.88 -8.26
N ARG A 135 -3.93 7.86 -9.50
CA ARG A 135 -2.49 7.93 -9.79
C ARG A 135 -1.84 9.20 -9.22
N SER A 136 -2.53 10.34 -9.29
CA SER A 136 -2.02 11.60 -8.73
C SER A 136 -1.91 11.55 -7.20
N LEU A 137 -2.86 10.89 -6.53
CA LEU A 137 -2.80 10.63 -5.09
C LEU A 137 -1.59 9.75 -4.73
N ILE A 138 -1.40 8.64 -5.45
CA ILE A 138 -0.26 7.74 -5.20
C ILE A 138 1.09 8.42 -5.46
N GLU A 139 1.20 9.24 -6.50
CA GLU A 139 2.41 10.03 -6.75
C GLU A 139 2.63 11.11 -5.69
N ALA A 140 1.58 11.72 -5.12
CA ALA A 140 1.71 12.63 -4.00
C ALA A 140 2.24 11.93 -2.74
N TRP A 141 1.74 10.71 -2.45
CA TRP A 141 2.29 9.87 -1.38
C TRP A 141 3.75 9.51 -1.64
N ASN A 142 4.10 9.09 -2.86
CA ASN A 142 5.47 8.79 -3.25
C ASN A 142 6.40 10.01 -3.18
N ALA A 143 5.90 11.22 -3.43
CA ALA A 143 6.72 12.44 -3.32
C ALA A 143 7.20 12.68 -1.88
N VAL A 144 6.42 12.25 -0.88
CA VAL A 144 6.81 12.29 0.54
C VAL A 144 7.66 11.08 0.92
N LEU A 145 7.21 9.88 0.54
CA LEU A 145 7.89 8.62 0.85
C LEU A 145 9.23 8.47 0.12
N LYS A 146 9.41 9.13 -1.01
CA LYS A 146 10.62 9.06 -1.86
C LYS A 146 11.07 7.62 -2.09
N SER A 147 10.11 6.73 -2.33
CA SER A 147 10.43 5.34 -2.62
C SER A 147 11.05 5.21 -4.01
N ASP A 148 11.93 4.24 -4.18
CA ASP A 148 12.54 3.98 -5.48
C ASP A 148 11.46 3.52 -6.47
N ASP A 149 10.55 2.64 -6.05
CA ASP A 149 9.40 2.18 -6.82
C ASP A 149 8.13 2.07 -5.96
N TYR A 150 6.98 2.03 -6.64
CA TYR A 150 5.71 1.65 -6.02
C TYR A 150 4.89 0.75 -6.95
N PHE A 151 4.04 -0.08 -6.34
CA PHE A 151 3.21 -1.06 -7.02
C PHE A 151 1.77 -0.94 -6.54
N VAL A 152 0.82 -1.01 -7.48
CA VAL A 152 -0.60 -1.20 -7.17
C VAL A 152 -0.95 -2.64 -7.51
N ARG A 153 -1.51 -3.39 -6.57
CA ARG A 153 -1.71 -4.84 -6.73
C ARG A 153 -2.99 -5.34 -6.04
N TYR A 154 -3.42 -6.53 -6.44
CA TYR A 154 -4.35 -7.34 -5.66
C TYR A 154 -3.65 -7.86 -4.39
N GLU A 155 -4.34 -7.78 -3.25
CA GLU A 155 -3.90 -8.41 -1.99
C GLU A 155 -4.05 -9.94 -2.14
N ASN A 156 -2.99 -10.63 -2.57
CA ASN A 156 -2.97 -12.10 -2.66
C ASN A 156 -1.57 -12.72 -2.49
N ALA A 157 -0.56 -11.95 -2.07
CA ALA A 157 0.82 -12.42 -2.00
C ALA A 157 1.45 -12.03 -0.67
N SER A 158 1.91 -13.02 0.11
CA SER A 158 2.88 -12.74 1.16
C SER A 158 4.07 -11.99 0.55
N TRP A 159 4.74 -11.17 1.35
CA TRP A 159 5.97 -10.48 0.96
C TRP A 159 7.00 -11.40 0.30
N ASP A 160 7.02 -12.69 0.67
CA ASP A 160 7.90 -13.73 0.11
C ASP A 160 7.59 -14.15 -1.33
N LEU A 161 6.45 -13.74 -1.88
CA LEU A 161 6.03 -14.01 -3.25
C LEU A 161 6.11 -12.76 -4.14
N TYR A 162 6.87 -11.74 -3.70
CA TYR A 162 7.16 -10.56 -4.51
C TYR A 162 7.72 -10.96 -5.88
N ASP A 163 6.93 -10.71 -6.92
CA ASP A 163 7.31 -10.84 -8.31
C ASP A 163 6.83 -9.58 -9.03
N PRO A 164 7.74 -8.65 -9.40
CA PRO A 164 7.38 -7.41 -10.08
C PRO A 164 6.84 -7.64 -11.50
N ALA A 165 6.99 -8.85 -12.05
CA ALA A 165 6.36 -9.30 -13.28
C ALA A 165 5.20 -10.31 -13.01
N GLY A 166 4.80 -10.44 -11.75
CA GLY A 166 4.03 -11.56 -11.24
C GLY A 166 2.52 -11.38 -11.21
N LEU A 167 1.87 -12.44 -10.73
CA LEU A 167 0.44 -12.51 -10.53
C LEU A 167 0.00 -11.49 -9.47
N GLY A 168 -0.84 -10.54 -9.87
CA GLY A 168 -1.52 -9.62 -8.95
C GLY A 168 -1.09 -8.16 -9.07
N VAL A 169 0.03 -7.83 -9.73
CA VAL A 169 0.37 -6.42 -10.00
C VAL A 169 -0.57 -5.86 -11.06
N ILE A 170 -1.26 -4.76 -10.73
CA ILE A 170 -2.12 -4.00 -11.64
C ILE A 170 -1.24 -3.07 -12.47
N TYR A 171 -0.38 -2.29 -11.82
CA TYR A 171 0.65 -1.47 -12.48
C TYR A 171 1.74 -1.08 -11.47
N SER A 172 2.87 -0.58 -11.98
CA SER A 172 3.93 0.03 -11.17
C SER A 172 4.26 1.43 -11.66
N ARG A 173 5.07 2.16 -10.89
CA ARG A 173 5.60 3.46 -11.33
C ARG A 173 6.31 3.37 -12.68
N ASN A 174 7.11 2.32 -12.85
CA ASN A 174 7.93 2.09 -14.03
C ASN A 174 7.14 1.51 -15.22
N GLN A 175 5.96 0.96 -14.97
CA GLN A 175 5.06 0.42 -15.99
C GLN A 175 3.64 0.95 -15.75
N PRO A 176 3.40 2.25 -15.97
CA PRO A 176 2.08 2.83 -15.77
C PRO A 176 1.09 2.31 -16.82
N PRO A 177 -0.22 2.36 -16.54
CA PRO A 177 -1.23 2.00 -17.53
C PRO A 177 -1.13 2.88 -18.78
N VAL A 178 -1.39 2.29 -19.95
CA VAL A 178 -1.36 2.97 -21.26
C VAL A 178 -2.78 3.30 -21.74
N GLU A 179 -2.92 4.39 -22.50
CA GLU A 179 -4.19 4.78 -23.13
C GLU A 179 -4.74 3.72 -24.10
#